data_AF-A0ABD3M7Y6-F1
#
_entry.id   AF-A0ABD3M7Y6-F1
#
_cell.length_a   1.000
_cell.length_b   1.000
_cell.length_c   1.000
_cell.angle_alpha   90.00
_cell.angle_beta   90.00
_cell.angle_gamma   90.00
#
_symmetry.space_group_name_H-M   'P 1'
#
loop_
_entity.id
_entity.type
_entity.pdbx_description
1 polymer ?
#
loop_
_entity_poly.entity_id
_entity_poly.type
_entity_poly.pdbx_seq_one_letter_code
_entity_poly.pdbx_strand_id
1 'polypeptide(L)'
;MIRLWMYGIILCIGSALLTWNQTQYFVTNFGPGNSNKSRQHHRSPSSSSSSGKKFPRAHVENDQTGKKDQSSSESEAEYSESRSADALTDDDAPVDSGATPSDLKGANDVTVTQRNKKDAGVVVGKLADFHEPVDGTIQSISLLGERNSGTRWIYGHLGECFNHTIPVHRSLSRYKHWFQYDTSKIRKNTLVIAMFRDPMTWTWAMKEVPHHASDHLDLPWEEFVTKTWTMERLAKDEAWREYQLQKHNDTTGRICQEHFRYHEIVSCLTRPYPDGYWGPHRTHRFSQHQPFYEMKVNDPDGRPYSNILQMRADKIRNFVESGSYTNVKGFWHYQYENLLKTGTADLIKKVERVTGMKRNPDTCTIYEPQDRRKREMDPAFFDYMINHVDWEAEALIGYEKPMYTTNEIVESS
;
A
#
# COMPACT_ATOMS: atom_id res chain seq x y z
N MET A 1 4.85 -73.21 -8.43
CA MET A 1 5.54 -72.02 -7.90
C MET A 1 5.99 -71.16 -9.06
N ILE A 2 5.60 -69.88 -9.07
CA ILE A 2 6.25 -68.74 -9.76
C ILE A 2 6.25 -68.85 -11.31
N ARG A 3 5.18 -68.51 -12.05
CA ARG A 3 4.61 -67.20 -12.44
C ARG A 3 5.63 -66.15 -12.90
N LEU A 4 5.69 -65.93 -14.22
CA LEU A 4 6.06 -64.66 -14.86
C LEU A 4 5.70 -64.69 -16.38
N TRP A 5 5.06 -63.61 -16.82
CA TRP A 5 4.91 -63.06 -18.20
C TRP A 5 3.71 -63.40 -19.12
N MET A 6 3.05 -62.30 -19.51
CA MET A 6 2.38 -61.93 -20.77
C MET A 6 1.09 -62.63 -21.19
N TYR A 7 0.02 -61.84 -21.41
CA TYR A 7 -0.45 -61.41 -22.75
C TYR A 7 -1.87 -60.80 -22.65
N GLY A 8 -2.14 -59.81 -23.51
CA GLY A 8 -3.45 -59.68 -24.17
C GLY A 8 -4.14 -58.31 -24.04
N ILE A 9 -4.76 -57.64 -25.03
CA ILE A 9 -4.84 -57.64 -26.51
C ILE A 9 -6.18 -56.94 -26.88
N ILE A 10 -6.20 -56.15 -27.97
CA ILE A 10 -7.34 -55.74 -28.86
C ILE A 10 -8.30 -54.62 -28.36
N LEU A 11 -8.47 -53.44 -29.00
CA LEU A 11 -8.90 -53.00 -30.37
C LEU A 11 -10.39 -53.18 -30.73
N CYS A 12 -11.12 -52.07 -30.91
CA CYS A 12 -12.28 -51.84 -31.80
C CYS A 12 -12.49 -50.32 -31.87
N ILE A 13 -12.10 -49.57 -32.91
CA ILE A 13 -12.71 -49.37 -34.25
C ILE A 13 -14.22 -49.06 -34.21
N GLY A 14 -14.58 -47.87 -34.68
CA GLY A 14 -15.96 -47.45 -34.96
C GLY A 14 -16.06 -46.00 -35.42
N SER A 15 -15.78 -45.75 -36.71
CA SER A 15 -15.91 -44.46 -37.41
C SER A 15 -17.33 -44.20 -37.92
N ALA A 16 -17.81 -42.95 -37.87
CA ALA A 16 -18.73 -42.29 -38.83
C ALA A 16 -18.90 -40.81 -38.38
N LEU A 17 -18.30 -39.77 -38.98
CA LEU A 17 -18.45 -39.10 -40.28
C LEU A 17 -19.80 -38.40 -40.56
N LEU A 18 -19.66 -37.12 -40.98
CA LEU A 18 -20.58 -36.18 -41.66
C LEU A 18 -21.48 -35.33 -40.73
N THR A 19 -21.64 -34.01 -40.84
CA THR A 19 -21.24 -32.98 -41.84
C THR A 19 -21.64 -31.58 -41.33
N TRP A 20 -20.88 -30.55 -41.74
CA TRP A 20 -21.27 -29.14 -42.06
C TRP A 20 -22.01 -28.31 -40.96
N ASN A 21 -21.68 -27.03 -40.71
CA ASN A 21 -21.55 -25.96 -41.69
C ASN A 21 -20.77 -24.74 -41.12
N GLN A 22 -20.08 -24.04 -42.01
CA GLN A 22 -19.36 -22.78 -41.79
C GLN A 22 -20.33 -21.59 -41.70
N THR A 23 -19.92 -20.51 -41.02
CA THR A 23 -20.19 -19.15 -41.49
C THR A 23 -19.07 -18.20 -41.06
N GLN A 24 -18.26 -17.78 -42.04
CA GLN A 24 -17.45 -16.56 -41.99
C GLN A 24 -18.32 -15.35 -42.32
N TYR A 25 -17.84 -14.13 -42.00
CA TYR A 25 -17.88 -12.87 -42.78
C TYR A 25 -17.61 -11.70 -41.82
N PHE A 26 -16.98 -10.57 -42.13
CA PHE A 26 -16.41 -9.99 -43.35
C PHE A 26 -15.43 -8.89 -42.91
N VAL A 27 -14.32 -8.71 -43.64
CA VAL A 27 -13.43 -7.54 -43.57
C VAL A 27 -13.86 -6.55 -44.64
N THR A 28 -13.98 -5.25 -44.33
CA THR A 28 -13.89 -4.19 -45.33
C THR A 28 -13.15 -2.97 -44.77
N ASN A 29 -12.04 -2.63 -45.42
CA ASN A 29 -11.32 -1.35 -45.35
C ASN A 29 -12.09 -0.28 -46.13
N PHE A 30 -12.08 0.98 -45.66
CA PHE A 30 -12.12 2.17 -46.51
C PHE A 30 -11.30 3.30 -45.86
N GLY A 31 -10.50 3.97 -46.69
CA GLY A 31 -9.52 5.00 -46.31
C GLY A 31 -10.09 6.41 -46.11
N PRO A 32 -9.22 7.43 -46.02
CA PRO A 32 -9.53 8.72 -45.41
C PRO A 32 -10.10 9.74 -46.41
N GLY A 33 -11.16 10.44 -46.00
CA GLY A 33 -11.80 11.51 -46.76
C GLY A 33 -11.73 12.84 -46.02
N ASN A 34 -10.96 13.76 -46.58
CA ASN A 34 -10.81 15.15 -46.20
C ASN A 34 -12.01 15.97 -46.72
N SER A 35 -12.67 16.78 -45.90
CA SER A 35 -13.50 17.89 -46.42
C SER A 35 -13.65 19.03 -45.41
N ASN A 36 -12.92 20.11 -45.70
CA ASN A 36 -13.25 21.48 -45.34
C ASN A 36 -14.71 21.80 -45.71
N LYS A 37 -15.46 22.43 -44.79
CA LYS A 37 -16.45 23.44 -45.17
C LYS A 37 -16.51 24.55 -44.13
N SER A 38 -16.14 25.71 -44.63
CA SER A 38 -16.21 27.04 -44.06
C SER A 38 -17.61 27.65 -44.24
N ARG A 39 -17.90 28.68 -43.43
CA ARG A 39 -18.75 29.86 -43.73
C ARG A 39 -20.27 29.55 -43.92
N GLN A 40 -21.21 30.24 -43.29
CA GLN A 40 -21.41 31.69 -43.32
C GLN A 40 -22.32 32.18 -42.18
N HIS A 41 -22.11 33.45 -41.85
CA HIS A 41 -22.98 34.34 -41.11
C HIS A 41 -24.39 34.43 -41.70
N HIS A 42 -25.41 34.55 -40.84
CA HIS A 42 -26.49 35.50 -41.07
C HIS A 42 -26.88 36.20 -39.76
N ARG A 43 -26.75 37.52 -39.78
CA ARG A 43 -27.18 38.49 -38.77
C ARG A 43 -28.63 38.92 -39.09
N SER A 44 -29.43 39.03 -38.01
CA SER A 44 -30.40 40.13 -37.73
C SER A 44 -31.75 40.17 -38.49
N PRO A 45 -32.76 40.93 -38.02
CA PRO A 45 -33.15 41.28 -36.63
C PRO A 45 -34.69 41.33 -36.37
N SER A 46 -35.05 41.76 -35.13
CA SER A 46 -36.31 42.41 -34.68
C SER A 46 -37.56 41.52 -34.57
N SER A 47 -38.55 41.70 -33.69
CA SER A 47 -38.95 42.54 -32.55
C SER A 47 -40.27 41.86 -32.05
N SER A 48 -40.78 41.86 -30.82
CA SER A 48 -41.21 42.95 -29.95
C SER A 48 -42.01 42.34 -28.76
N SER A 49 -41.87 42.95 -27.58
CA SER A 49 -42.87 43.15 -26.49
C SER A 49 -43.77 42.00 -26.01
N SER A 50 -43.82 41.71 -24.71
CA SER A 50 -44.59 42.47 -23.69
C SER A 50 -44.61 41.76 -22.32
N SER A 51 -44.58 42.57 -21.25
CA SER A 51 -45.13 42.38 -19.88
C SER A 51 -44.88 41.04 -19.15
N GLY A 52 -44.33 40.96 -17.94
CA GLY A 52 -44.25 41.90 -16.84
C GLY A 52 -44.63 41.16 -15.54
N LYS A 53 -43.75 41.11 -14.55
CA LYS A 53 -44.03 41.18 -13.10
C LYS A 53 -42.74 40.93 -12.30
N LYS A 54 -42.45 41.90 -11.44
CA LYS A 54 -41.30 42.00 -10.53
C LYS A 54 -41.48 41.07 -9.32
N PHE A 55 -40.41 40.38 -8.95
CA PHE A 55 -40.10 39.98 -7.56
C PHE A 55 -38.59 40.14 -7.35
N PRO A 56 -38.12 40.69 -6.22
CA PRO A 56 -36.69 40.89 -6.00
C PRO A 56 -36.05 39.58 -5.52
N ARG A 57 -35.03 39.12 -6.23
CA ARG A 57 -34.12 38.06 -5.76
C ARG A 57 -32.71 38.65 -5.75
N ALA A 58 -32.09 38.62 -4.57
CA ALA A 58 -30.73 39.09 -4.36
C ALA A 58 -29.76 38.32 -5.27
N HIS A 59 -28.98 39.07 -6.05
CA HIS A 59 -27.82 38.58 -6.75
C HIS A 59 -26.65 38.52 -5.76
N VAL A 60 -26.15 37.32 -5.50
CA VAL A 60 -24.74 37.09 -5.13
C VAL A 60 -24.12 36.46 -6.37
N GLU A 61 -23.25 37.22 -7.03
CA GLU A 61 -22.33 36.72 -8.03
C GLU A 61 -21.36 35.75 -7.34
N ASN A 62 -21.27 34.52 -7.83
CA ASN A 62 -20.14 33.66 -7.56
C ASN A 62 -19.62 33.15 -8.89
N ASP A 63 -18.48 33.71 -9.26
CA ASP A 63 -17.71 33.44 -10.45
C ASP A 63 -17.02 32.07 -10.28
N GLN A 64 -17.56 31.02 -10.89
CA GLN A 64 -16.91 29.71 -10.95
C GLN A 64 -16.09 29.61 -12.24
N THR A 65 -14.86 30.12 -12.18
CA THR A 65 -13.81 29.69 -13.12
C THR A 65 -13.30 28.32 -12.71
N GLY A 66 -13.60 27.31 -13.54
CA GLY A 66 -13.18 25.93 -13.33
C GLY A 66 -11.67 25.75 -13.28
N LYS A 67 -11.19 25.10 -12.21
CA LYS A 67 -9.90 24.42 -12.17
C LYS A 67 -10.17 22.92 -12.30
N LYS A 68 -9.59 22.30 -13.33
CA LYS A 68 -9.48 20.84 -13.46
C LYS A 68 -8.55 20.33 -12.37
N ASP A 69 -9.07 19.48 -11.49
CA ASP A 69 -8.31 18.84 -10.42
C ASP A 69 -7.29 17.83 -10.97
N GLN A 70 -6.05 17.92 -10.48
CA GLN A 70 -4.99 16.92 -10.65
C GLN A 70 -5.27 15.61 -9.88
N SER A 71 -6.33 15.57 -9.06
CA SER A 71 -6.71 14.46 -8.20
C SER A 71 -7.05 13.16 -8.93
N SER A 72 -7.65 13.20 -10.12
CA SER A 72 -8.04 11.96 -10.83
C SER A 72 -6.84 11.19 -11.41
N SER A 73 -5.71 11.88 -11.63
CA SER A 73 -4.47 11.27 -12.14
C SER A 73 -3.71 10.49 -11.07
N GLU A 74 -3.96 10.77 -9.79
CA GLU A 74 -3.39 10.02 -8.67
C GLU A 74 -4.10 8.68 -8.46
N SER A 75 -5.42 8.62 -8.68
CA SER A 75 -6.24 7.40 -8.53
C SER A 75 -6.03 6.35 -9.62
N GLU A 76 -5.79 6.75 -10.88
CA GLU A 76 -5.54 5.79 -11.96
C GLU A 76 -4.11 5.23 -11.92
N ALA A 77 -3.15 6.02 -11.46
CA ALA A 77 -1.77 5.57 -11.30
C ALA A 77 -1.67 4.51 -10.19
N GLU A 78 -2.28 4.72 -9.02
CA GLU A 78 -2.28 3.73 -7.94
C GLU A 78 -3.04 2.43 -8.34
N TYR A 79 -4.08 2.54 -9.18
CA TYR A 79 -4.81 1.41 -9.75
C TYR A 79 -3.99 0.59 -10.76
N SER A 80 -3.17 1.23 -11.60
CA SER A 80 -2.22 0.50 -12.47
C SER A 80 -1.05 -0.10 -11.67
N GLU A 81 -0.71 0.51 -10.53
CA GLU A 81 0.44 0.14 -9.70
C GLU A 81 0.20 -1.13 -8.88
N SER A 82 -1.03 -1.40 -8.41
CA SER A 82 -1.36 -2.70 -7.77
C SER A 82 -1.38 -3.86 -8.77
N ARG A 83 -1.86 -3.63 -10.00
CA ARG A 83 -1.85 -4.63 -11.09
C ARG A 83 -0.44 -5.06 -11.52
N SER A 84 0.56 -4.20 -11.35
CA SER A 84 1.93 -4.47 -11.77
C SER A 84 2.69 -5.33 -10.75
N ALA A 85 2.28 -5.33 -9.49
CA ALA A 85 2.86 -6.18 -8.44
C ALA A 85 2.40 -7.65 -8.58
N ASP A 86 1.19 -7.88 -9.08
CA ASP A 86 0.60 -9.21 -9.29
C ASP A 86 1.11 -9.92 -10.57
N ALA A 87 1.85 -9.21 -11.45
CA ALA A 87 2.25 -9.72 -12.77
C ALA A 87 3.66 -10.36 -12.81
N LEU A 88 4.35 -10.51 -11.68
CA LEU A 88 5.56 -11.33 -11.59
C LEU A 88 5.18 -12.76 -11.24
N THR A 89 4.78 -13.50 -12.28
CA THR A 89 4.49 -14.94 -12.23
C THR A 89 5.75 -15.75 -11.97
N ASP A 90 5.54 -16.83 -11.21
CA ASP A 90 6.47 -17.87 -10.82
C ASP A 90 7.24 -18.48 -12.00
N ASP A 91 8.57 -18.48 -11.91
CA ASP A 91 9.42 -19.44 -12.62
C ASP A 91 9.77 -20.57 -11.64
N ASP A 92 9.08 -21.70 -11.82
CA ASP A 92 9.30 -22.96 -11.11
C ASP A 92 10.71 -23.52 -11.39
N ALA A 93 11.53 -23.59 -10.34
CA ALA A 93 12.72 -24.44 -10.33
C ALA A 93 12.47 -25.66 -9.42
N PRO A 94 12.70 -26.90 -9.89
CA PRO A 94 12.41 -28.10 -9.12
C PRO A 94 13.43 -28.30 -8.01
N VAL A 95 12.96 -28.39 -6.76
CA VAL A 95 13.78 -28.75 -5.60
C VAL A 95 13.82 -30.28 -5.49
N ASP A 96 15.01 -30.82 -5.69
CA ASP A 96 15.39 -32.22 -5.47
C ASP A 96 15.32 -32.57 -3.98
N SER A 97 14.43 -33.50 -3.62
CA SER A 97 14.22 -33.97 -2.24
C SER A 97 14.92 -35.31 -2.01
N GLY A 98 16.13 -35.25 -1.44
CA GLY A 98 16.87 -36.45 -1.03
C GLY A 98 17.48 -36.29 0.37
N ALA A 99 16.73 -36.63 1.41
CA ALA A 99 17.29 -37.02 2.71
C ALA A 99 16.29 -37.85 3.53
N THR A 100 16.67 -39.10 3.81
CA THR A 100 15.98 -40.05 4.69
C THR A 100 16.26 -39.79 6.18
N PRO A 101 15.36 -40.18 7.09
CA PRO A 101 15.52 -39.96 8.52
C PRO A 101 16.18 -41.14 9.23
N SER A 102 17.11 -40.86 10.14
CA SER A 102 17.61 -41.82 11.12
C SER A 102 17.68 -41.17 12.51
N ASP A 103 16.90 -41.75 13.41
CA ASP A 103 17.13 -41.98 14.84
C ASP A 103 17.64 -40.82 15.71
N LEU A 104 16.85 -40.48 16.74
CA LEU A 104 17.30 -40.51 18.14
C LEU A 104 16.10 -40.61 19.09
N LYS A 105 15.98 -41.78 19.72
CA LYS A 105 15.22 -42.01 20.95
C LYS A 105 15.97 -41.35 22.12
N GLY A 106 15.23 -40.81 23.10
CA GLY A 106 15.77 -40.73 24.46
C GLY A 106 15.17 -39.68 25.38
N ALA A 107 14.54 -40.20 26.44
CA ALA A 107 14.39 -39.60 27.78
C ALA A 107 13.31 -38.52 27.99
N ASN A 108 12.18 -39.02 28.51
CA ASN A 108 11.31 -38.30 29.42
C ASN A 108 12.12 -37.80 30.63
N ASP A 109 11.99 -36.53 30.97
CA ASP A 109 12.04 -36.10 32.37
C ASP A 109 10.98 -35.02 32.61
N VAL A 110 10.13 -35.32 33.58
CA VAL A 110 9.01 -34.52 34.04
C VAL A 110 9.50 -33.74 35.23
N THR A 111 9.71 -32.43 35.06
CA THR A 111 9.80 -31.50 36.18
C THR A 111 8.84 -30.35 35.99
N VAL A 112 7.66 -30.55 36.59
CA VAL A 112 6.68 -29.51 36.89
C VAL A 112 7.36 -28.46 37.77
N THR A 113 7.67 -27.30 37.21
CA THR A 113 7.95 -26.10 38.00
C THR A 113 6.84 -25.09 37.78
N GLN A 114 6.05 -24.91 38.83
CA GLN A 114 5.16 -23.77 38.99
C GLN A 114 5.95 -22.47 38.77
N ARG A 115 5.57 -21.68 37.76
CA ARG A 115 6.02 -20.29 37.65
C ARG A 115 4.82 -19.35 37.58
N ASN A 116 4.78 -18.56 38.64
CA ASN A 116 4.01 -17.38 38.94
C ASN A 116 3.47 -16.60 37.73
N LYS A 117 2.16 -16.34 37.81
CA LYS A 117 1.53 -15.11 37.34
C LYS A 117 2.26 -13.90 37.92
N LYS A 118 2.99 -13.17 37.10
CA LYS A 118 3.17 -11.71 37.13
C LYS A 118 4.03 -11.32 35.93
N ASP A 119 3.69 -10.16 35.37
CA ASP A 119 4.43 -9.44 34.33
C ASP A 119 4.22 -9.92 32.89
N ALA A 120 3.02 -9.59 32.37
CA ALA A 120 2.88 -9.23 30.96
C ALA A 120 3.49 -7.83 30.74
N GLY A 121 4.78 -7.69 31.02
CA GLY A 121 5.59 -6.60 30.54
C GLY A 121 5.90 -6.91 29.09
N VAL A 122 5.32 -6.13 28.17
CA VAL A 122 5.76 -6.09 26.78
C VAL A 122 7.25 -5.81 26.82
N VAL A 123 8.05 -6.82 26.46
CA VAL A 123 9.47 -6.64 26.20
C VAL A 123 9.52 -5.80 24.93
N VAL A 124 9.56 -4.48 25.08
CA VAL A 124 10.06 -3.60 24.03
C VAL A 124 11.51 -4.04 23.86
N GLY A 125 11.74 -4.92 22.88
CA GLY A 125 13.08 -5.33 22.51
C GLY A 125 13.93 -4.08 22.37
N LYS A 126 15.16 -4.10 22.90
CA LYS A 126 16.18 -3.10 22.57
C LYS A 126 16.00 -2.74 21.10
N LEU A 127 15.66 -1.48 20.80
CA LEU A 127 15.66 -0.98 19.44
C LEU A 127 16.94 -1.49 18.81
N ALA A 128 16.78 -2.32 17.77
CA ALA A 128 17.91 -2.98 17.13
C ALA A 128 18.98 -1.93 16.85
N ASP A 129 20.22 -2.21 17.24
CA ASP A 129 21.32 -1.26 17.04
C ASP A 129 21.34 -0.88 15.56
N PHE A 130 20.94 0.36 15.24
CA PHE A 130 20.85 0.80 13.85
C PHE A 130 22.25 0.76 13.26
N HIS A 131 22.46 -0.19 12.35
CA HIS A 131 23.74 -0.33 11.69
C HIS A 131 23.72 0.46 10.39
N GLU A 132 24.58 1.47 10.31
CA GLU A 132 24.92 2.08 9.02
C GLU A 132 25.54 1.01 8.12
N PRO A 133 25.08 0.88 6.86
CA PRO A 133 25.64 -0.10 5.95
C PRO A 133 27.10 0.20 5.64
N VAL A 134 27.87 -0.86 5.40
CA VAL A 134 29.25 -0.73 4.94
C VAL A 134 29.26 -0.18 3.51
N ASP A 135 30.13 0.79 3.25
CA ASP A 135 30.27 1.44 1.95
C ASP A 135 30.50 0.41 0.82
N GLY A 136 29.77 0.58 -0.29
CA GLY A 136 29.85 -0.31 -1.46
C GLY A 136 29.25 -1.71 -1.30
N THR A 137 28.55 -2.04 -0.21
CA THR A 137 28.02 -3.40 0.03
C THR A 137 26.55 -3.59 -0.36
N ILE A 138 25.79 -2.51 -0.52
CA ILE A 138 24.35 -2.58 -0.79
C ILE A 138 24.08 -3.01 -2.24
N GLN A 139 23.17 -3.99 -2.41
CA GLN A 139 22.83 -4.61 -3.69
C GLN A 139 21.38 -4.38 -4.13
N SER A 140 20.51 -3.92 -3.24
CA SER A 140 19.16 -3.49 -3.59
C SER A 140 18.66 -2.43 -2.62
N ILE A 141 17.72 -1.61 -3.08
CA ILE A 141 17.06 -0.59 -2.27
C ILE A 141 15.58 -0.95 -2.18
N SER A 142 15.04 -1.03 -0.97
CA SER A 142 13.61 -1.20 -0.72
C SER A 142 13.08 0.04 -0.04
N LEU A 143 12.09 0.70 -0.66
CA LEU A 143 11.41 1.83 -0.06
C LEU A 143 10.22 1.34 0.75
N LEU A 144 10.14 1.75 2.00
CA LEU A 144 8.97 1.63 2.87
C LEU A 144 8.42 3.02 3.19
N GLY A 145 7.19 3.05 3.68
CA GLY A 145 6.61 4.26 4.23
C GLY A 145 5.12 4.13 4.30
N GLU A 146 4.51 4.90 5.18
CA GLU A 146 3.06 4.90 5.30
C GLU A 146 2.42 5.45 4.02
N ARG A 147 1.13 5.23 3.84
CA ARG A 147 0.38 5.99 2.84
C ARG A 147 0.51 7.47 3.13
N ASN A 148 0.38 8.32 2.11
CA ASN A 148 0.42 9.77 2.27
C ASN A 148 1.72 10.36 2.87
N SER A 149 2.83 9.59 2.92
CA SER A 149 4.14 10.04 3.43
C SER A 149 5.16 10.42 2.35
N GLY A 150 4.72 10.56 1.09
CA GLY A 150 5.61 10.96 -0.01
C GLY A 150 6.44 9.82 -0.62
N THR A 151 6.14 8.55 -0.30
CA THR A 151 6.86 7.41 -0.87
C THR A 151 6.82 7.36 -2.40
N ARG A 152 5.75 7.85 -3.06
CA ARG A 152 5.68 7.89 -4.53
C ARG A 152 6.76 8.81 -5.11
N TRP A 153 6.95 9.98 -4.51
CA TRP A 153 7.98 10.94 -4.93
C TRP A 153 9.38 10.35 -4.76
N ILE A 154 9.70 9.82 -3.58
CA ILE A 154 11.03 9.27 -3.32
C ILE A 154 11.30 7.99 -4.11
N TYR A 155 10.29 7.13 -4.31
CA TYR A 155 10.45 5.97 -5.19
C TYR A 155 10.78 6.37 -6.62
N GLY A 156 10.01 7.30 -7.19
CA GLY A 156 10.26 7.81 -8.55
C GLY A 156 11.66 8.39 -8.67
N HIS A 157 12.05 9.23 -7.70
CA HIS A 157 13.36 9.86 -7.68
C HIS A 157 14.52 8.85 -7.57
N LEU A 158 14.45 7.90 -6.64
CA LEU A 158 15.47 6.84 -6.54
C LEU A 158 15.51 5.98 -7.80
N GLY A 159 14.35 5.73 -8.42
CA GLY A 159 14.23 5.01 -9.68
C GLY A 159 14.96 5.73 -10.83
N GLU A 160 14.68 7.02 -11.02
CA GLU A 160 15.35 7.90 -11.99
C GLU A 160 16.87 7.94 -11.77
N CYS A 161 17.31 7.91 -10.51
CA CYS A 161 18.71 8.02 -10.18
C CYS A 161 19.49 6.72 -10.27
N PHE A 162 18.91 5.58 -9.91
CA PHE A 162 19.68 4.36 -9.63
C PHE A 162 19.18 3.09 -10.30
N ASN A 163 17.96 3.05 -10.84
CA ASN A 163 17.38 1.80 -11.35
C ASN A 163 18.09 1.22 -12.60
N HIS A 164 18.99 2.01 -13.20
CA HIS A 164 19.87 1.57 -14.29
C HIS A 164 21.06 0.71 -13.81
N THR A 165 21.39 0.73 -12.51
CA THR A 165 22.55 0.02 -11.93
C THR A 165 22.17 -0.88 -10.76
N ILE A 166 21.25 -0.45 -9.91
CA ILE A 166 20.82 -1.19 -8.71
C ILE A 166 19.29 -1.18 -8.63
N PRO A 167 18.65 -2.32 -8.37
CA PRO A 167 17.20 -2.37 -8.37
C PRO A 167 16.60 -1.60 -7.18
N VAL A 168 15.61 -0.77 -7.48
CA VAL A 168 14.83 0.00 -6.51
C VAL A 168 13.42 -0.57 -6.43
N HIS A 169 13.04 -1.06 -5.25
CA HIS A 169 11.79 -1.78 -5.03
C HIS A 169 10.78 -0.96 -4.22
N ARG A 170 9.50 -1.17 -4.54
CA ARG A 170 8.35 -0.73 -3.73
C ARG A 170 7.93 -1.78 -2.70
N SER A 171 8.78 -2.76 -2.44
CA SER A 171 8.51 -3.86 -1.54
C SER A 171 9.78 -4.30 -0.82
N LEU A 172 9.59 -4.86 0.38
CA LEU A 172 10.64 -5.56 1.12
C LEU A 172 10.25 -7.02 1.27
N SER A 173 9.30 -7.30 2.18
CA SER A 173 8.61 -8.59 2.30
C SER A 173 7.20 -8.53 1.70
N ARG A 174 6.61 -7.33 1.68
CA ARG A 174 5.32 -6.96 1.10
C ARG A 174 5.42 -5.60 0.43
N TYR A 175 4.35 -5.15 -0.20
CA TYR A 175 4.24 -3.78 -0.66
C TYR A 175 4.53 -2.77 0.46
N LYS A 176 5.18 -1.66 0.09
CA LYS A 176 5.82 -0.66 0.96
C LYS A 176 4.97 -0.06 2.07
N HIS A 177 3.64 -0.12 1.95
CA HIS A 177 2.70 0.47 2.90
C HIS A 177 2.25 -0.50 4.01
N TRP A 178 2.45 -1.80 3.82
CA TRP A 178 1.96 -2.83 4.75
C TRP A 178 3.01 -3.22 5.77
N PHE A 179 2.57 -3.86 6.86
CA PHE A 179 3.43 -4.47 7.86
C PHE A 179 4.39 -5.45 7.17
N GLN A 180 5.65 -5.32 7.51
CA GLN A 180 6.73 -6.16 7.00
C GLN A 180 7.00 -7.30 7.97
N TYR A 181 7.50 -8.42 7.47
CA TYR A 181 8.03 -9.52 8.28
C TYR A 181 9.40 -9.93 7.76
N ASP A 182 10.26 -10.45 8.63
CA ASP A 182 11.50 -11.06 8.16
C ASP A 182 11.17 -12.35 7.41
N THR A 183 11.61 -12.43 6.16
CA THR A 183 11.38 -13.60 5.30
C THR A 183 12.62 -13.88 4.49
N SER A 184 12.83 -15.14 4.15
CA SER A 184 13.91 -15.56 3.25
C SER A 184 13.80 -14.97 1.83
N LYS A 185 12.64 -14.40 1.47
CA LYS A 185 12.40 -13.76 0.16
C LYS A 185 13.03 -12.37 0.05
N ILE A 186 13.41 -11.74 1.17
CA ILE A 186 14.08 -10.43 1.14
C ILE A 186 15.43 -10.59 0.43
N ARG A 187 15.72 -9.71 -0.54
CA ARG A 187 16.99 -9.74 -1.28
C ARG A 187 18.18 -9.49 -0.35
N LYS A 188 19.28 -10.21 -0.57
CA LYS A 188 20.51 -10.05 0.20
C LYS A 188 21.06 -8.63 0.06
N ASN A 189 21.69 -8.14 1.13
CA ASN A 189 22.33 -6.82 1.16
C ASN A 189 21.38 -5.67 0.76
N THR A 190 20.15 -5.73 1.26
CA THR A 190 19.15 -4.68 1.02
C THR A 190 19.38 -3.49 1.95
N LEU A 191 19.32 -2.30 1.38
CA LEU A 191 19.11 -1.05 2.10
C LEU A 191 17.61 -0.78 2.17
N VAL A 192 17.07 -0.62 3.38
CA VAL A 192 15.71 -0.14 3.58
C VAL A 192 15.74 1.38 3.78
N ILE A 193 14.91 2.09 3.02
CA ILE A 193 14.66 3.51 3.21
C ILE A 193 13.19 3.67 3.60
N ALA A 194 12.91 4.17 4.80
CA ALA A 194 11.56 4.35 5.31
C ALA A 194 11.17 5.84 5.35
N MET A 195 10.07 6.19 4.71
CA MET A 195 9.54 7.55 4.65
C MET A 195 8.39 7.73 5.63
N PHE A 196 8.56 8.70 6.53
CA PHE A 196 7.55 9.09 7.51
C PHE A 196 7.16 10.55 7.32
N ARG A 197 5.97 10.89 7.79
CA ARG A 197 5.42 12.24 7.74
C ARG A 197 4.96 12.65 9.12
N ASP A 198 5.05 13.94 9.43
CA ASP A 198 4.56 14.51 10.69
C ASP A 198 3.18 13.94 11.07
N PRO A 199 2.98 13.45 12.31
CA PRO A 199 1.78 12.71 12.68
C PRO A 199 0.48 13.51 12.50
N MET A 200 0.51 14.82 12.73
CA MET A 200 -0.66 15.69 12.53
C MET A 200 -1.00 15.78 11.04
N THR A 201 -0.01 16.14 10.21
CA THR A 201 -0.18 16.31 8.78
C THR A 201 -0.49 14.98 8.08
N TRP A 202 0.10 13.88 8.53
CA TRP A 202 -0.17 12.53 8.04
C TRP A 202 -1.59 12.11 8.34
N THR A 203 -2.05 12.26 9.58
CA THR A 203 -3.41 11.86 9.99
C THR A 203 -4.45 12.67 9.24
N TRP A 204 -4.22 13.97 9.08
CA TRP A 204 -5.08 14.83 8.26
C TRP A 204 -5.12 14.39 6.80
N ALA A 205 -3.97 14.02 6.23
CA ALA A 205 -3.90 13.49 4.86
C ALA A 205 -4.59 12.14 4.70
N MET A 206 -4.46 11.24 5.69
CA MET A 206 -5.20 9.97 5.73
C MET A 206 -6.70 10.20 5.82
N LYS A 207 -7.17 11.20 6.57
CA LYS A 207 -8.58 11.58 6.64
C LYS A 207 -9.13 12.09 5.31
N GLU A 208 -8.35 12.91 4.60
CA GLU A 208 -8.76 13.44 3.29
C GLU A 208 -8.70 12.39 2.17
N VAL A 209 -7.73 11.47 2.25
CA VAL A 209 -7.43 10.49 1.20
C VAL A 209 -7.20 9.10 1.81
N PRO A 210 -8.26 8.45 2.36
CA PRO A 210 -8.17 7.18 3.07
C PRO A 210 -8.09 5.98 2.11
N HIS A 211 -6.98 5.84 1.40
CA HIS A 211 -6.81 4.75 0.43
C HIS A 211 -7.01 3.36 1.05
N HIS A 212 -7.82 2.53 0.39
CA HIS A 212 -8.24 1.18 0.83
C HIS A 212 -8.96 1.13 2.20
N ALA A 213 -9.32 2.27 2.81
CA ALA A 213 -10.01 2.32 4.09
C ALA A 213 -11.48 2.73 3.89
N SER A 214 -12.26 1.82 3.30
CA SER A 214 -13.65 2.05 2.88
C SER A 214 -14.58 2.61 3.96
N ASP A 215 -14.52 2.10 5.19
CA ASP A 215 -15.36 2.49 6.32
C ASP A 215 -14.87 3.77 7.04
N HIS A 216 -13.77 4.36 6.57
CA HIS A 216 -13.18 5.59 7.09
C HIS A 216 -13.24 6.76 6.09
N LEU A 217 -14.06 6.63 5.05
CA LEU A 217 -14.27 7.68 4.05
C LEU A 217 -15.25 8.76 4.57
N ASP A 218 -14.97 10.03 4.24
CA ASP A 218 -15.85 11.19 4.47
C ASP A 218 -16.26 11.41 5.93
N LEU A 219 -15.51 10.85 6.88
CA LEU A 219 -15.77 11.04 8.29
C LEU A 219 -15.30 12.43 8.76
N PRO A 220 -16.01 13.07 9.71
CA PRO A 220 -15.46 14.17 10.50
C PRO A 220 -14.14 13.74 11.15
N TRP A 221 -13.24 14.70 11.43
CA TRP A 221 -11.91 14.34 11.93
C TRP A 221 -12.01 13.60 13.27
N GLU A 222 -12.97 13.97 14.13
CA GLU A 222 -13.23 13.38 15.44
C GLU A 222 -13.58 11.91 15.32
N GLU A 223 -14.52 11.58 14.43
CA GLU A 223 -14.90 10.18 14.18
C GLU A 223 -13.73 9.45 13.51
N PHE A 224 -13.05 10.05 12.54
CA PHE A 224 -11.94 9.42 11.84
C PHE A 224 -10.82 8.96 12.78
N VAL A 225 -10.41 9.80 13.73
CA VAL A 225 -9.31 9.49 14.67
C VAL A 225 -9.73 8.61 15.84
N THR A 226 -11.03 8.46 16.10
CA THR A 226 -11.54 7.64 17.22
C THR A 226 -12.15 6.31 16.78
N LYS A 227 -12.56 6.20 15.51
CA LYS A 227 -13.16 4.98 14.95
C LYS A 227 -12.17 3.83 14.95
N THR A 228 -12.65 2.65 15.33
CA THR A 228 -11.90 1.40 15.25
C THR A 228 -11.43 1.14 13.82
N TRP A 229 -10.13 0.88 13.65
CA TRP A 229 -9.49 0.72 12.34
C TRP A 229 -9.84 -0.64 11.73
N THR A 230 -11.02 -0.74 11.15
CA THR A 230 -11.52 -1.95 10.49
C THR A 230 -12.69 -1.61 9.57
N MET A 231 -13.21 -2.63 8.91
CA MET A 231 -14.54 -2.66 8.32
C MET A 231 -15.25 -3.96 8.68
N GLU A 232 -16.55 -4.04 8.42
CA GLU A 232 -17.27 -5.31 8.45
C GLU A 232 -16.66 -6.29 7.43
N ARG A 233 -16.39 -7.52 7.87
CA ARG A 233 -15.88 -8.55 6.96
C ARG A 233 -17.01 -9.05 6.08
N LEU A 234 -16.80 -9.00 4.76
CA LEU A 234 -17.84 -9.39 3.79
C LEU A 234 -17.95 -10.92 3.67
N ALA A 235 -19.16 -11.43 3.42
CA ALA A 235 -19.45 -12.86 3.32
C ALA A 235 -18.56 -13.62 2.30
N LYS A 236 -18.13 -12.96 1.22
CA LYS A 236 -17.22 -13.54 0.22
C LYS A 236 -15.84 -13.88 0.82
N ASP A 237 -15.39 -13.07 1.77
CA ASP A 237 -14.12 -13.24 2.47
C ASP A 237 -14.17 -14.43 3.44
N GLU A 238 -15.31 -14.62 4.12
CA GLU A 238 -15.54 -15.76 5.01
C GLU A 238 -15.63 -17.07 4.23
N ALA A 239 -16.39 -17.08 3.14
CA ALA A 239 -16.48 -18.23 2.24
C ALA A 239 -15.11 -18.61 1.65
N TRP A 240 -14.25 -17.62 1.37
CA TRP A 240 -12.87 -17.88 0.92
C TRP A 240 -12.04 -18.60 1.97
N ARG A 241 -12.11 -18.18 3.24
CA ARG A 241 -11.43 -18.89 4.33
C ARG A 241 -11.90 -20.32 4.46
N GLU A 242 -13.21 -20.55 4.46
CA GLU A 242 -13.78 -21.89 4.57
C GLU A 242 -13.32 -22.79 3.42
N TYR A 243 -13.34 -22.26 2.20
CA TYR A 243 -12.83 -22.96 1.02
C TYR A 243 -11.34 -23.33 1.18
N GLN A 244 -10.50 -22.39 1.61
CA GLN A 244 -9.07 -22.62 1.79
C GLN A 244 -8.81 -23.70 2.86
N LEU A 245 -9.52 -23.66 4.00
CA LEU A 245 -9.41 -24.67 5.05
C LEU A 245 -9.83 -26.08 4.60
N GLN A 246 -10.78 -26.18 3.67
CA GLN A 246 -11.26 -27.48 3.16
C GLN A 246 -10.37 -28.06 2.06
N LYS A 247 -9.83 -27.20 1.18
CA LYS A 247 -9.15 -27.62 -0.05
C LYS A 247 -7.63 -27.66 0.06
N HIS A 248 -7.06 -26.82 0.92
CA HIS A 248 -5.62 -26.65 1.01
C HIS A 248 -5.16 -26.97 2.43
N ASN A 249 -4.24 -27.93 2.55
CA ASN A 249 -3.40 -28.07 3.74
C ASN A 249 -2.33 -26.96 3.75
N ASP A 250 -2.71 -25.70 3.56
CA ASP A 250 -1.77 -24.59 3.72
C ASP A 250 -1.37 -24.50 5.20
N THR A 251 -0.21 -25.05 5.51
CA THR A 251 0.36 -25.07 6.86
C THR A 251 0.87 -23.70 7.29
N THR A 252 1.07 -22.76 6.37
CA THR A 252 1.56 -21.41 6.67
C THR A 252 0.44 -20.48 7.15
N GLY A 253 -0.78 -20.74 6.65
CA GLY A 253 -1.98 -19.94 6.86
C GLY A 253 -1.97 -18.59 6.14
N ARG A 254 -1.03 -18.34 5.20
CA ARG A 254 -0.83 -17.06 4.51
C ARG A 254 -1.63 -16.99 3.21
N ILE A 255 -2.94 -17.12 3.34
CA ILE A 255 -3.90 -17.27 2.24
C ILE A 255 -4.47 -15.95 1.69
N CYS A 256 -4.10 -14.81 2.29
CA CYS A 256 -4.68 -13.49 1.96
C CYS A 256 -3.78 -12.66 1.06
N GLN A 257 -4.34 -11.54 0.56
CA GLN A 257 -3.60 -10.53 -0.16
C GLN A 257 -2.30 -10.18 0.56
N GLU A 258 -1.23 -9.99 -0.21
CA GLU A 258 0.11 -9.68 0.31
C GLU A 258 0.64 -10.72 1.30
N HIS A 259 0.22 -11.99 1.22
CA HIS A 259 0.67 -13.08 2.10
C HIS A 259 0.41 -12.82 3.60
N PHE A 260 -0.64 -12.08 3.93
CA PHE A 260 -1.16 -12.02 5.29
C PHE A 260 -1.89 -13.31 5.65
N ARG A 261 -1.93 -13.62 6.94
CA ARG A 261 -2.86 -14.61 7.50
C ARG A 261 -4.24 -13.99 7.61
N TYR A 262 -5.27 -14.85 7.66
CA TYR A 262 -6.66 -14.40 7.70
C TYR A 262 -6.99 -13.45 8.85
N HIS A 263 -6.42 -13.69 10.04
CA HIS A 263 -6.64 -12.83 11.21
C HIS A 263 -5.78 -11.55 11.18
N GLU A 264 -4.75 -11.46 10.34
CA GLU A 264 -3.87 -10.30 10.27
C GLU A 264 -4.47 -9.16 9.42
N ILE A 265 -5.53 -9.42 8.65
CA ILE A 265 -6.08 -8.47 7.68
C ILE A 265 -7.61 -8.59 7.45
N VAL A 266 -8.24 -7.46 7.15
CA VAL A 266 -9.59 -7.35 6.57
C VAL A 266 -9.51 -6.41 5.35
N SER A 267 -9.87 -6.80 4.12
CA SER A 267 -10.34 -8.11 3.68
C SER A 267 -9.15 -9.03 3.38
N CYS A 268 -9.38 -10.34 3.37
CA CYS A 268 -8.43 -11.30 2.84
C CYS A 268 -8.33 -11.21 1.30
N LEU A 269 -9.46 -10.97 0.62
CA LEU A 269 -9.57 -10.81 -0.83
C LEU A 269 -9.35 -9.36 -1.29
N THR A 270 -8.66 -9.17 -2.41
CA THR A 270 -8.46 -7.86 -3.05
C THR A 270 -9.76 -7.24 -3.56
N ARG A 271 -10.77 -8.04 -3.94
CA ARG A 271 -12.09 -7.55 -4.40
C ARG A 271 -13.22 -8.35 -3.73
N PRO A 272 -13.54 -8.02 -2.47
CA PRO A 272 -14.48 -8.80 -1.67
C PRO A 272 -15.95 -8.46 -1.93
N TYR A 273 -16.22 -7.33 -2.58
CA TYR A 273 -17.58 -6.90 -2.89
C TYR A 273 -18.23 -7.81 -3.95
N PRO A 274 -19.57 -7.97 -3.92
CA PRO A 274 -20.32 -8.65 -4.97
C PRO A 274 -20.11 -8.02 -6.34
N ASP A 275 -20.27 -8.82 -7.39
CA ASP A 275 -20.21 -8.32 -8.76
C ASP A 275 -21.30 -7.27 -8.99
N GLY A 276 -20.93 -6.19 -9.67
CA GLY A 276 -21.82 -5.05 -9.89
C GLY A 276 -22.02 -4.13 -8.68
N TYR A 277 -21.39 -4.37 -7.53
CA TYR A 277 -21.45 -3.45 -6.38
C TYR A 277 -20.84 -2.07 -6.70
N TRP A 278 -19.78 -2.05 -7.50
CA TRP A 278 -19.14 -0.85 -8.02
C TRP A 278 -19.50 -0.66 -9.49
N GLY A 279 -19.76 0.57 -9.93
CA GLY A 279 -20.14 0.88 -11.30
C GLY A 279 -20.59 2.32 -11.49
N PRO A 280 -21.26 2.67 -12.60
CA PRO A 280 -21.73 4.04 -12.85
C PRO A 280 -22.66 4.58 -11.75
N HIS A 281 -23.37 3.70 -11.04
CA HIS A 281 -24.26 4.03 -9.92
C HIS A 281 -23.51 4.20 -8.59
N ARG A 282 -22.25 3.75 -8.51
CA ARG A 282 -21.41 3.80 -7.31
C ARG A 282 -19.94 3.84 -7.73
N THR A 283 -19.44 5.05 -7.94
CA THR A 283 -18.02 5.26 -8.22
C THR A 283 -17.23 5.05 -6.93
N HIS A 284 -16.20 4.21 -6.96
CA HIS A 284 -15.25 4.13 -5.86
C HIS A 284 -14.28 5.31 -5.91
N ARG A 285 -13.90 5.84 -4.75
CA ARG A 285 -12.76 6.75 -4.61
C ARG A 285 -11.65 6.03 -3.85
N PHE A 286 -10.40 6.51 -3.98
CA PHE A 286 -9.26 6.05 -3.16
C PHE A 286 -9.17 4.52 -2.99
N SER A 287 -9.39 3.80 -4.09
CA SER A 287 -9.29 2.35 -4.13
C SER A 287 -10.17 1.60 -3.12
N GLN A 288 -11.34 2.15 -2.78
CA GLN A 288 -12.34 1.53 -1.88
C GLN A 288 -12.84 0.16 -2.34
N HIS A 289 -12.75 -0.14 -3.63
CA HIS A 289 -13.10 -1.45 -4.15
C HIS A 289 -12.10 -2.55 -3.74
N GLN A 290 -10.98 -2.18 -3.11
CA GLN A 290 -9.94 -3.06 -2.59
C GLN A 290 -9.62 -2.70 -1.13
N PRO A 291 -10.46 -3.08 -0.16
CA PRO A 291 -10.25 -2.69 1.22
C PRO A 291 -9.06 -3.43 1.85
N PHE A 292 -8.28 -2.73 2.67
CA PHE A 292 -7.06 -3.22 3.27
C PHE A 292 -6.85 -2.60 4.66
N TYR A 293 -7.34 -3.29 5.68
CA TYR A 293 -7.22 -2.99 7.09
C TYR A 293 -6.32 -4.03 7.75
N GLU A 294 -5.19 -3.58 8.26
CA GLU A 294 -4.28 -4.44 9.00
C GLU A 294 -4.71 -4.51 10.46
N MET A 295 -4.78 -5.73 10.99
CA MET A 295 -5.17 -6.00 12.37
C MET A 295 -3.96 -5.85 13.30
N LYS A 296 -4.21 -5.91 14.62
CA LYS A 296 -3.16 -5.77 15.62
C LYS A 296 -2.02 -6.77 15.38
N VAL A 297 -0.80 -6.25 15.31
CA VAL A 297 0.40 -7.07 15.11
C VAL A 297 0.53 -8.06 16.27
N ASN A 298 0.88 -9.31 15.95
CA ASN A 298 1.01 -10.43 16.90
C ASN A 298 -0.26 -10.76 17.70
N ASP A 299 -1.44 -10.35 17.23
CA ASP A 299 -2.72 -10.71 17.83
C ASP A 299 -3.32 -11.95 17.14
N PRO A 300 -3.32 -13.12 17.79
CA PRO A 300 -3.82 -14.36 17.16
C PRO A 300 -5.33 -14.33 16.91
N ASP A 301 -6.07 -13.47 17.62
CA ASP A 301 -7.52 -13.32 17.46
C ASP A 301 -7.87 -12.32 16.35
N GLY A 302 -6.88 -11.62 15.81
CA GLY A 302 -7.07 -10.65 14.72
C GLY A 302 -7.90 -9.44 15.13
N ARG A 303 -7.74 -8.98 16.38
CA ARG A 303 -8.46 -7.82 16.87
C ARG A 303 -8.02 -6.56 16.12
N PRO A 304 -8.95 -5.66 15.76
CA PRO A 304 -8.59 -4.40 15.12
C PRO A 304 -7.95 -3.44 16.11
N TYR A 305 -7.23 -2.45 15.58
CA TYR A 305 -6.78 -1.32 16.38
C TYR A 305 -7.97 -0.48 16.82
N SER A 306 -7.92 0.06 18.05
CA SER A 306 -9.05 0.89 18.53
C SER A 306 -9.19 2.17 17.73
N ASN A 307 -8.12 2.63 17.08
CA ASN A 307 -8.11 3.70 16.10
C ASN A 307 -6.86 3.70 15.21
N ILE A 308 -6.83 4.59 14.23
CA ILE A 308 -5.71 4.76 13.29
C ILE A 308 -4.41 5.19 13.98
N LEU A 309 -4.46 5.92 15.10
CA LEU A 309 -3.26 6.38 15.82
C LEU A 309 -2.50 5.22 16.44
N GLN A 310 -3.21 4.24 17.02
CA GLN A 310 -2.58 3.01 17.51
C GLN A 310 -1.99 2.18 16.36
N MET A 311 -2.70 2.07 15.24
CA MET A 311 -2.20 1.34 14.07
C MET A 311 -0.90 1.97 13.55
N ARG A 312 -0.85 3.31 13.47
CA ARG A 312 0.36 4.05 13.08
C ARG A 312 1.52 3.82 14.03
N ALA A 313 1.29 3.87 15.34
CA ALA A 313 2.35 3.65 16.33
C ALA A 313 3.04 2.29 16.12
N ASP A 314 2.24 1.24 15.91
CA ASP A 314 2.76 -0.09 15.59
C ASP A 314 3.39 -0.17 14.20
N LYS A 315 2.88 0.58 13.22
CA LYS A 315 3.47 0.68 11.89
C LYS A 315 4.90 1.22 11.95
N ILE A 316 5.11 2.28 12.73
CA ILE A 316 6.44 2.87 12.94
C ILE A 316 7.37 1.84 13.55
N ARG A 317 6.94 1.18 14.63
CA ARG A 317 7.73 0.13 15.31
C ARG A 317 8.10 -1.00 14.35
N ASN A 318 7.15 -1.48 13.56
CA ASN A 318 7.39 -2.55 12.59
C ASN A 318 8.35 -2.13 11.47
N PHE A 319 8.25 -0.90 10.96
CA PHE A 319 9.18 -0.42 9.94
C PHE A 319 10.59 -0.25 10.50
N VAL A 320 10.71 0.30 11.70
CA VAL A 320 12.00 0.40 12.41
C VAL A 320 12.61 -0.98 12.65
N GLU A 321 11.80 -1.96 13.09
CA GLU A 321 12.22 -3.35 13.30
C GLU A 321 12.80 -3.99 12.02
N SER A 322 12.35 -3.58 10.83
CA SER A 322 12.85 -4.12 9.56
C SER A 322 14.36 -3.92 9.34
N GLY A 323 14.98 -2.96 10.05
CA GLY A 323 16.44 -2.80 10.06
C GLY A 323 17.20 -3.99 10.66
N SER A 324 16.53 -4.83 11.44
CA SER A 324 17.10 -6.05 12.04
C SER A 324 16.93 -7.30 11.20
N TYR A 325 16.23 -7.22 10.06
CA TYR A 325 15.93 -8.39 9.24
C TYR A 325 17.19 -8.98 8.62
N THR A 326 17.21 -10.31 8.48
CA THR A 326 18.40 -11.10 8.14
C THR A 326 19.18 -10.56 6.92
N ASN A 327 18.44 -10.15 5.89
CA ASN A 327 19.01 -9.69 4.61
C ASN A 327 19.05 -8.16 4.47
N VAL A 328 18.61 -7.41 5.48
CA VAL A 328 18.74 -5.95 5.53
C VAL A 328 20.11 -5.61 6.14
N LYS A 329 20.86 -4.75 5.46
CA LYS A 329 22.22 -4.34 5.87
C LYS A 329 22.35 -2.86 6.18
N GLY A 330 21.28 -2.11 5.96
CA GLY A 330 21.15 -0.72 6.37
C GLY A 330 19.69 -0.34 6.46
N PHE A 331 19.38 0.53 7.40
CA PHE A 331 18.06 1.12 7.54
C PHE A 331 18.21 2.63 7.72
N TRP A 332 17.58 3.39 6.86
CA TRP A 332 17.48 4.84 6.99
C TRP A 332 16.02 5.25 7.06
N HIS A 333 15.67 6.08 8.03
CA HIS A 333 14.39 6.76 8.04
C HIS A 333 14.56 8.23 7.66
N TYR A 334 13.57 8.77 6.96
CA TYR A 334 13.51 10.18 6.62
C TYR A 334 12.14 10.75 6.95
N GLN A 335 12.16 11.95 7.50
CA GLN A 335 10.99 12.80 7.65
C GLN A 335 10.74 13.51 6.33
N TYR A 336 9.52 13.40 5.81
CA TYR A 336 9.08 14.00 4.57
C TYR A 336 9.33 15.51 4.56
N GLU A 337 9.00 16.19 5.65
CA GLU A 337 9.17 17.63 5.86
C GLU A 337 10.65 18.03 5.83
N ASN A 338 11.52 17.23 6.44
CA ASN A 338 12.95 17.50 6.43
C ASN A 338 13.53 17.38 5.01
N LEU A 339 13.15 16.34 4.26
CA LEU A 339 13.58 16.17 2.87
C LEU A 339 13.06 17.29 1.96
N LEU A 340 11.85 17.81 2.20
CA LEU A 340 11.40 19.01 1.51
C LEU A 340 12.27 20.22 1.86
N LYS A 341 12.61 20.40 3.14
CA LYS A 341 13.39 21.55 3.61
C LYS A 341 14.85 21.53 3.12
N THR A 342 15.47 20.37 3.05
CA THR A 342 16.91 20.23 2.72
C THR A 342 17.17 19.83 1.28
N GLY A 343 16.15 19.37 0.55
CA GLY A 343 16.33 18.73 -0.74
C GLY A 343 16.87 17.30 -0.63
N THR A 344 17.17 16.67 -1.77
CA THR A 344 17.56 15.25 -1.86
C THR A 344 19.05 15.01 -2.08
N ALA A 345 19.87 16.07 -2.14
CA ALA A 345 21.31 15.96 -2.44
C ALA A 345 22.03 14.97 -1.51
N ASP A 346 21.80 15.09 -0.20
CA ASP A 346 22.43 14.23 0.81
C ASP A 346 21.98 12.78 0.72
N LEU A 347 20.68 12.56 0.48
CA LEU A 347 20.13 11.21 0.28
C LEU A 347 20.83 10.54 -0.91
N ILE A 348 20.89 11.20 -2.05
CA ILE A 348 21.50 10.65 -3.26
C ILE A 348 22.99 10.38 -3.05
N LYS A 349 23.73 11.31 -2.43
CA LYS A 349 25.15 11.11 -2.10
C LYS A 349 25.38 9.93 -1.15
N LYS A 350 24.51 9.75 -0.16
CA LYS A 350 24.56 8.59 0.75
C LYS A 350 24.31 7.29 -0.01
N VAL A 351 23.32 7.24 -0.90
CA VAL A 351 23.05 6.07 -1.75
C VAL A 351 24.27 5.75 -2.62
N GLU A 352 24.87 6.74 -3.30
CA GLU A 352 26.07 6.53 -4.11
C GLU A 352 27.22 5.92 -3.30
N ARG A 353 27.41 6.39 -2.06
CA ARG A 353 28.45 5.89 -1.15
C ARG A 353 28.22 4.41 -0.79
N VAL A 354 27.01 4.06 -0.33
CA VAL A 354 26.76 2.72 0.24
C VAL A 354 26.53 1.64 -0.81
N THR A 355 26.16 2.04 -2.02
CA THR A 355 26.03 1.14 -3.17
C THR A 355 27.32 1.05 -3.99
N GLY A 356 28.20 2.06 -3.88
CA GLY A 356 29.36 2.21 -4.78
C GLY A 356 28.99 2.62 -6.21
N MET A 357 27.70 2.82 -6.49
CA MET A 357 27.19 3.18 -7.81
C MET A 357 27.07 4.69 -7.95
N LYS A 358 27.21 5.21 -9.17
CA LYS A 358 26.91 6.61 -9.47
C LYS A 358 25.46 6.75 -9.90
N ARG A 359 24.86 7.89 -9.54
CA ARG A 359 23.55 8.26 -10.08
C ARG A 359 23.61 8.43 -11.60
N ASN A 360 22.50 8.22 -12.27
CA ASN A 360 22.40 8.47 -13.70
C ASN A 360 22.58 9.97 -13.97
N PRO A 361 23.60 10.41 -14.72
CA PRO A 361 23.85 11.83 -14.96
C PRO A 361 22.78 12.48 -15.85
N ASP A 362 22.08 11.71 -16.68
CA ASP A 362 21.14 12.20 -17.68
C ASP A 362 19.71 12.28 -17.14
N THR A 363 19.32 11.34 -16.25
CA THR A 363 17.94 11.26 -15.73
C THR A 363 17.81 11.70 -14.27
N CYS A 364 18.88 11.66 -13.47
CA CYS A 364 18.78 12.02 -12.05
C CYS A 364 18.86 13.55 -11.86
N THR A 365 17.72 14.16 -11.57
CA THR A 365 17.67 15.56 -11.12
C THR A 365 17.62 15.61 -9.59
N ILE A 366 18.63 16.21 -8.96
CA ILE A 366 18.59 16.46 -7.51
C ILE A 366 17.49 17.48 -7.22
N TYR A 367 16.59 17.13 -6.30
CA TYR A 367 15.55 18.06 -5.87
C TYR A 367 16.13 19.03 -4.84
N GLU A 368 16.09 20.31 -5.16
CA GLU A 368 16.41 21.39 -4.23
C GLU A 368 15.36 21.50 -3.11
N PRO A 369 15.65 22.24 -2.03
CA PRO A 369 14.65 22.64 -1.05
C PRO A 369 13.35 23.13 -1.68
N GLN A 370 12.23 22.60 -1.20
CA GLN A 370 10.88 22.89 -1.65
C GLN A 370 10.08 23.53 -0.51
N ASP A 371 9.49 24.70 -0.80
CA ASP A 371 8.46 25.28 0.05
C ASP A 371 7.08 24.78 -0.40
N ARG A 372 6.43 23.97 0.43
CA ARG A 372 5.09 23.44 0.15
C ARG A 372 4.08 24.13 1.04
N ARG A 373 2.92 24.45 0.45
CA ARG A 373 1.78 25.02 1.20
C ARG A 373 1.42 24.10 2.37
N LYS A 374 1.40 24.69 3.57
CA LYS A 374 0.87 24.04 4.77
C LYS A 374 -0.64 23.90 4.67
N ARG A 375 -1.17 22.77 5.14
CA ARG A 375 -2.60 22.54 5.20
C ARG A 375 -3.17 23.27 6.40
N GLU A 376 -4.34 23.89 6.21
CA GLU A 376 -5.12 24.42 7.31
C GLU A 376 -5.81 23.23 8.01
N MET A 377 -5.66 23.17 9.33
CA MET A 377 -6.24 22.11 10.17
C MET A 377 -7.04 22.77 11.30
N ASP A 378 -8.02 22.03 11.81
CA ASP A 378 -8.81 22.46 12.97
C ASP A 378 -7.91 22.54 14.23
N PRO A 379 -7.89 23.66 14.98
CA PRO A 379 -7.17 23.74 16.25
C PRO A 379 -7.53 22.63 17.25
N ALA A 380 -8.80 22.23 17.33
CA ALA A 380 -9.25 21.16 18.22
C ALA A 380 -8.68 19.80 17.80
N PHE A 381 -8.47 19.59 16.50
CA PHE A 381 -7.76 18.41 16.00
C PHE A 381 -6.30 18.40 16.48
N PHE A 382 -5.61 19.54 16.42
CA PHE A 382 -4.22 19.64 16.87
C PHE A 382 -4.08 19.33 18.37
N ASP A 383 -4.93 19.93 19.19
CA ASP A 383 -4.97 19.68 20.64
C ASP A 383 -5.30 18.21 20.95
N TYR A 384 -6.21 17.59 20.19
CA TYR A 384 -6.50 16.16 20.31
C TYR A 384 -5.25 15.32 20.00
N MET A 385 -4.59 15.59 18.88
CA MET A 385 -3.42 14.84 18.42
C MET A 385 -2.25 14.92 19.41
N ILE A 386 -1.97 16.09 19.98
CA ILE A 386 -0.94 16.25 21.03
C ILE A 386 -1.14 15.26 22.19
N ASN A 387 -2.39 14.99 22.55
CA ASN A 387 -2.74 14.18 23.71
C ASN A 387 -2.91 12.68 23.41
N HIS A 388 -3.15 12.31 22.15
CA HIS A 388 -3.52 10.93 21.79
C HIS A 388 -2.51 10.22 20.88
N VAL A 389 -1.59 10.96 20.26
CA VAL A 389 -0.47 10.35 19.53
C VAL A 389 0.48 9.65 20.50
N ASP A 390 0.95 8.47 20.10
CA ASP A 390 2.01 7.74 20.79
C ASP A 390 3.37 8.39 20.48
N TRP A 391 3.73 9.39 21.28
CA TRP A 391 4.97 10.13 21.09
C TRP A 391 6.24 9.31 21.32
N GLU A 392 6.15 8.17 22.02
CA GLU A 392 7.29 7.25 22.14
C GLU A 392 7.57 6.55 20.82
N ALA A 393 6.52 6.14 20.08
CA ALA A 393 6.67 5.60 18.74
C ALA A 393 7.19 6.66 17.75
N GLU A 394 6.64 7.88 17.78
CA GLU A 394 7.06 8.98 16.90
C GLU A 394 8.51 9.41 17.15
N ALA A 395 8.99 9.33 18.41
CA ALA A 395 10.39 9.62 18.74
C ALA A 395 11.38 8.65 18.07
N LEU A 396 10.97 7.42 17.75
CA LEU A 396 11.81 6.44 17.04
C LEU A 396 12.22 6.92 15.64
N ILE A 397 11.46 7.84 15.07
CA ILE A 397 11.65 8.41 13.73
C ILE A 397 11.93 9.92 13.78
N GLY A 398 12.29 10.42 14.96
CA GLY A 398 12.79 11.77 15.20
C GLY A 398 11.72 12.86 15.33
N TYR A 399 10.45 12.51 15.52
CA TYR A 399 9.41 13.49 15.85
C TYR A 399 9.31 13.66 17.36
N GLU A 400 9.02 14.89 17.79
CA GLU A 400 8.93 15.24 19.21
C GLU A 400 7.56 15.81 19.52
N LYS A 401 7.09 15.56 20.74
CA LYS A 401 5.83 16.14 21.24
C LYS A 401 5.95 17.67 21.27
N PRO A 402 5.03 18.42 20.64
CA PRO A 402 4.98 19.87 20.77
C PRO A 402 4.87 20.28 22.24
N MET A 403 5.63 21.30 22.64
CA MET A 403 5.62 21.81 24.01
C MET A 403 4.38 22.64 24.36
N TYR A 404 3.62 23.08 23.35
CA TYR A 404 2.49 23.98 23.52
C TYR A 404 1.25 23.46 22.81
N THR A 405 0.10 23.65 23.44
CA THR A 405 -1.22 23.50 22.82
C THR A 405 -1.56 24.73 21.97
N THR A 406 -2.54 24.59 21.09
CA THR A 406 -2.93 25.69 20.18
C THR A 406 -3.44 26.90 20.96
N ASN A 407 -4.12 26.66 22.10
CA ASN A 407 -4.61 27.72 22.99
C ASN A 407 -3.46 28.54 23.61
N GLU A 408 -2.35 27.90 23.95
CA GLU A 408 -1.17 28.59 24.51
C GLU A 408 -0.42 29.41 23.46
N ILE A 409 -0.47 29.01 22.18
CA ILE A 409 0.12 29.77 21.08
C ILE A 409 -0.72 31.02 20.77
N VAL A 410 -2.05 30.89 20.76
CA VAL A 410 -2.96 32.02 20.51
C VAL A 410 -2.94 33.04 21.66
N GLU A 411 -2.72 32.61 22.91
CA GLU A 411 -2.60 33.53 24.05
C GLU A 411 -1.23 34.23 24.15
N SER A 412 -0.21 33.70 23.47
CA SER A 412 1.16 34.25 23.48
C SER A 412 1.52 35.06 22.22
N SER A 413 0.60 35.16 21.25
CA SER A 413 0.71 35.99 20.05
C SER A 413 -0.30 37.14 20.05
#